data_AF-A0A6B3G0S7-F1
#
_entry.id   AF-A0A6B3G0S7-F1
#
_cell.length_a   1.000
_cell.length_b   1.000
_cell.length_c   1.000
_cell.angle_alpha   90.00
_cell.angle_beta   90.00
_cell.angle_gamma   90.00
#
_symmetry.space_group_name_H-M   'P 1'
#
loop_
_entity.id
_entity.type
_entity.pdbx_description
1 polymer ?
#
loop_
_entity_poly.entity_id
_entity_poly.type
_entity_poly.pdbx_seq_one_letter_code
_entity_poly.pdbx_strand_id
1 'polypeptide(L)'
;TVSWAAVILFAVIFFWTPPHYWPLSMKVKDDYARVGVPMLPVVATNRVVAKQIVLYSWVMVAVSLLLTPLGYTGWFYTAVALLS
;
A
#
# COMPACT_ATOMS: atom_id res chain seq x y z
N THR A 1 -27.22 5.32 2.19
CA THR A 1 -26.32 5.06 1.05
C THR A 1 -24.88 5.17 1.54
N VAL A 2 -23.97 4.33 1.05
CA VAL A 2 -22.55 4.42 1.44
C VAL A 2 -21.94 5.67 0.81
N SER A 3 -21.19 6.46 1.57
CA SER A 3 -20.54 7.66 1.05
C SER A 3 -19.30 7.30 0.22
N TRP A 4 -19.02 8.10 -0.81
CA TRP A 4 -17.82 7.91 -1.64
C TRP A 4 -16.52 8.00 -0.83
N ALA A 5 -16.49 8.84 0.21
CA ALA A 5 -15.38 8.92 1.15
C ALA A 5 -15.10 7.58 1.84
N ALA A 6 -16.14 6.83 2.25
CA ALA A 6 -15.96 5.53 2.90
C ALA A 6 -15.31 4.50 1.96
N VAL A 7 -15.69 4.51 0.68
CA VAL A 7 -15.11 3.62 -0.34
C VAL A 7 -13.64 3.96 -0.59
N ILE A 8 -13.30 5.24 -0.68
CA ILE A 8 -11.93 5.67 -0.92
C ILE A 8 -11.04 5.36 0.29
N LEU A 9 -11.51 5.62 1.52
CA LEU A 9 -10.77 5.27 2.73
C LEU A 9 -10.56 3.76 2.88
N PHE A 10 -11.56 2.95 2.51
CA PHE A 10 -11.40 1.50 2.44
C PHE A 10 -10.28 1.12 1.46
N ALA A 11 -10.26 1.71 0.26
CA ALA A 11 -9.22 1.46 -0.72
C ALA A 11 -7.83 1.90 -0.21
N VAL A 12 -7.72 3.04 0.48
CA VAL A 12 -6.46 3.48 1.11
C VAL A 12 -5.95 2.44 2.10
N ILE A 13 -6.79 1.96 3.02
CA ILE A 13 -6.39 0.94 4.01
C ILE A 13 -6.00 -0.38 3.32
N PHE A 14 -6.76 -0.77 2.29
CA PHE A 14 -6.49 -1.96 1.50
C PHE A 14 -5.12 -1.88 0.82
N PHE A 15 -4.82 -0.76 0.15
CA PHE A 15 -3.53 -0.56 -0.55
C PHE A 15 -2.36 -0.25 0.38
N TRP A 16 -2.62 0.21 1.60
CA TRP A 16 -1.60 0.42 2.65
C TRP A 16 -1.09 -0.89 3.26
N THR A 17 -1.93 -1.92 3.36
CA THR A 17 -1.60 -3.17 4.06
C THR A 17 -0.42 -3.92 3.40
N PRO A 18 -0.38 -4.13 2.06
CA PRO A 18 0.74 -4.78 1.38
C PRO A 18 2.10 -4.08 1.58
N PRO A 19 2.26 -2.76 1.33
CA PRO A 19 3.55 -2.09 1.51
C PRO A 19 4.02 -2.04 2.95
N HIS A 20 3.13 -2.11 3.95
CA HIS A 20 3.52 -2.20 5.35
C HIS A 20 3.93 -3.62 5.77
N TYR A 21 3.20 -4.65 5.30
CA TYR A 21 3.40 -6.03 5.73
C TYR A 21 4.53 -6.75 4.97
N TRP A 22 4.70 -6.45 3.68
CA TRP A 22 5.70 -7.10 2.84
C TRP A 22 7.15 -6.92 3.29
N PRO A 23 7.61 -5.73 3.73
CA PRO A 23 8.97 -5.56 4.28
C PRO A 23 9.25 -6.46 5.49
N LEU A 24 8.26 -6.63 6.38
CA LEU A 24 8.37 -7.49 7.55
C LEU A 24 8.49 -8.96 7.12
N SER A 25 7.66 -9.39 6.18
CA SER A 25 7.72 -10.76 5.63
C SER A 25 9.01 -11.04 4.86
N MET A 26 9.66 -10.02 4.27
CA MET A 26 10.97 -10.15 3.63
C MET A 26 12.09 -10.40 4.65
N LYS A 27 12.01 -9.85 5.86
CA LYS A 27 13.00 -10.03 6.93
C LYS A 27 12.94 -11.44 7.55
N VAL A 28 11.74 -12.01 7.63
CA VAL A 28 11.48 -13.33 8.24
C VAL A 28 11.34 -14.43 7.17
N LYS A 29 11.67 -14.13 5.91
CA LYS A 29 11.48 -15.06 4.79
C LYS A 29 12.22 -16.39 4.97
N ASP A 30 13.39 -16.37 5.61
CA ASP A 30 14.25 -17.55 5.76
C ASP A 30 13.65 -18.53 6.77
N ASP A 31 12.97 -18.03 7.81
CA ASP A 31 12.19 -18.87 8.72
C ASP A 31 10.97 -19.45 8.00
N TYR A 32 10.23 -18.66 7.20
CA TYR A 32 9.10 -19.17 6.40
C TYR A 32 9.53 -20.25 5.39
N ALA A 33 10.68 -20.07 4.76
CA ALA A 33 11.25 -21.07 3.86
C ALA A 33 11.62 -22.36 4.61
N ARG A 34 12.12 -22.26 5.85
CA ARG A 34 12.46 -23.41 6.70
C ARG A 34 11.25 -24.24 7.12
N VAL A 35 10.09 -23.60 7.32
CA VAL A 35 8.83 -24.30 7.68
C VAL A 35 7.97 -24.67 6.45
N GLY A 36 8.45 -24.38 5.24
CA GLY A 36 7.75 -24.73 3.99
C GLY A 36 6.49 -23.92 3.72
N VAL A 37 6.34 -22.72 4.30
CA VAL A 37 5.17 -21.85 4.07
C VAL A 37 5.40 -20.96 2.84
N PRO A 38 4.63 -21.13 1.75
CA PRO A 38 4.80 -20.35 0.53
C PRO A 38 4.21 -18.95 0.70
N MET A 39 5.00 -18.02 1.24
CA MET A 39 4.68 -16.58 1.22
C MET A 39 5.28 -15.91 -0.03
N LEU A 40 4.67 -14.82 -0.52
CA LEU A 40 5.16 -14.01 -1.66
C LEU A 40 6.69 -13.74 -1.68
N PRO A 41 7.36 -13.44 -0.54
CA PRO A 41 8.82 -13.26 -0.48
C PRO A 41 9.65 -14.55 -0.60
N VAL A 42 9.03 -15.71 -0.43
CA VAL A 42 9.65 -17.05 -0.59
C VAL A 42 9.61 -17.47 -2.07
N VAL A 43 8.57 -17.05 -2.81
CA VAL A 43 8.35 -17.43 -4.21
C VAL A 43 8.93 -16.41 -5.21
N ALA A 44 8.98 -15.12 -4.83
CA ALA A 44 9.50 -14.05 -5.68
C ALA A 44 10.76 -13.41 -5.07
N THR A 45 11.69 -12.98 -5.93
CA THR A 45 12.91 -12.29 -5.49
C THR A 45 12.57 -11.03 -4.69
N ASN A 46 13.34 -10.72 -3.64
CA ASN A 46 13.22 -9.50 -2.84
C ASN A 46 13.02 -8.23 -3.67
N ARG A 47 13.62 -8.16 -4.88
CA ARG A 47 13.50 -7.03 -5.81
C ARG A 47 12.09 -6.87 -6.40
N VAL A 48 11.36 -7.97 -6.63
CA VAL A 48 9.97 -7.95 -7.12
C VAL A 48 9.04 -7.48 -6.01
N VAL A 49 9.22 -8.00 -4.79
CA VAL A 49 8.45 -7.58 -3.62
C VAL A 49 8.69 -6.09 -3.33
N ALA A 50 9.94 -5.62 -3.38
CA ALA A 50 10.27 -4.21 -3.24
C ALA A 50 9.61 -3.33 -4.32
N LYS A 51 9.58 -3.77 -5.58
CA LYS A 51 8.85 -3.06 -6.65
C LYS A 51 7.36 -2.99 -6.37
N GLN A 52 6.74 -4.08 -5.91
CA GLN A 52 5.33 -4.08 -5.55
C GLN A 52 5.05 -3.18 -4.35
N ILE A 53 5.91 -3.17 -3.32
CA ILE A 53 5.81 -2.22 -2.19
C ILE A 53 5.73 -0.79 -2.71
N VAL A 54 6.69 -0.39 -3.57
CA VAL A 54 6.71 0.97 -4.13
C VAL A 54 5.46 1.22 -4.98
N LEU A 55 5.10 0.31 -5.89
CA LEU A 55 3.93 0.47 -6.76
C LEU A 55 2.63 0.65 -5.94
N TYR A 56 2.41 -0.19 -4.92
CA TYR A 56 1.24 -0.13 -4.06
C TYR A 56 1.21 1.15 -3.22
N SER A 57 2.37 1.63 -2.75
CA SER A 57 2.47 2.94 -2.08
C SER A 57 2.06 4.09 -3.01
N TRP A 58 2.49 4.09 -4.27
CA TRP A 58 2.09 5.10 -5.25
C TRP A 58 0.59 5.02 -5.58
N VAL A 59 0.04 3.81 -5.71
CA VAL A 59 -1.40 3.60 -5.90
C VAL A 59 -2.17 4.13 -4.69
N MET A 60 -1.70 3.90 -3.47
CA MET A 60 -2.32 4.42 -2.25
C MET A 60 -2.38 5.96 -2.26
N VAL A 61 -1.29 6.63 -2.65
CA VAL A 61 -1.24 8.10 -2.77
C VAL A 61 -2.20 8.60 -3.86
N ALA A 62 -2.26 7.93 -5.01
CA ALA A 62 -3.20 8.28 -6.07
C ALA A 62 -4.67 8.12 -5.62
N VAL A 63 -4.98 7.04 -4.89
CA VAL A 63 -6.31 6.79 -4.33
C VAL A 63 -6.65 7.83 -3.27
N SER A 64 -5.69 8.24 -2.45
CA SER A 64 -5.94 9.22 -1.40
C SER A 64 -6.18 10.64 -1.96
N LEU A 65 -5.56 10.99 -3.09
CA LEU A 65 -5.84 12.21 -3.87
C LEU A 65 -7.28 12.26 -4.43
N LEU A 66 -7.99 11.13 -4.55
CA LEU A 66 -9.39 11.13 -4.96
C LEU A 66 -10.33 11.75 -3.92
N LEU A 67 -9.89 11.88 -2.66
CA LEU A 67 -10.63 12.61 -1.61
C LEU A 67 -10.61 14.14 -1.83
N THR A 68 -9.66 14.64 -2.61
CA THR A 68 -9.48 16.07 -2.87
C THR A 68 -10.59 16.71 -3.69
N PRO A 69 -10.99 16.19 -4.88
CA PRO A 69 -12.10 16.75 -5.64
C PRO A 69 -13.45 16.62 -4.92
N LEU A 70 -13.56 15.72 -3.93
CA LEU A 70 -14.75 15.55 -3.09
C LEU A 70 -14.83 16.57 -1.93
N GLY A 71 -13.83 17.44 -1.77
CA GLY A 71 -13.81 18.48 -0.74
C GLY A 71 -13.50 17.99 0.67
N TYR A 72 -13.11 16.72 0.84
CA TYR A 72 -12.78 16.15 2.16
C TYR A 72 -11.36 16.48 2.62
N THR A 73 -10.47 16.95 1.73
CA THR A 73 -9.08 17.28 2.06
C THR A 73 -8.73 18.71 1.66
N GLY A 74 -7.97 19.42 2.49
CA GLY A 74 -7.49 20.78 2.20
C GLY A 74 -6.35 20.84 1.18
N TRP A 75 -6.04 22.04 0.69
CA TRP A 75 -4.96 22.29 -0.28
C TRP A 75 -3.58 21.79 0.19
N PHE A 76 -3.31 21.86 1.50
CA PHE A 76 -2.07 21.39 2.11
C PHE A 76 -1.85 19.88 1.90
N TYR A 77 -2.89 19.08 2.10
CA TYR A 77 -2.85 17.63 1.89
C TYR A 77 -2.50 17.28 0.44
N THR A 78 -3.14 17.98 -0.50
CA THR A 78 -2.93 17.80 -1.94
C THR A 78 -1.50 18.13 -2.35
N ALA A 79 -0.94 19.22 -1.83
CA ALA A 79 0.43 19.62 -2.12
C ALA A 79 1.46 18.60 -1.60
N VAL A 80 1.28 18.10 -0.37
CA VAL A 80 2.18 17.08 0.20
C VAL A 80 2.04 15.74 -0.54
N ALA A 81 0.81 15.33 -0.88
CA ALA A 81 0.56 14.10 -1.61
C ALA A 81 1.18 14.12 -3.03
N LEU A 82 1.23 15.27 -3.69
CA LEU A 82 1.92 15.42 -4.99
C LEU A 82 3.45 15.41 -4.88
N LEU A 83 4.00 15.73 -3.71
CA LEU A 83 5.45 15.75 -3.45
C LEU A 83 6.00 14.39 -3.00
N SER A 84 5.14 13.45 -2.61
CA SER A 84 5.48 12.13 -2.06
C SER A 84 5.76 11.12 -3.17
#